data_AF-A0A9E7SBX8-F1
#
_entry.id   AF-A0A9E7SBX8-F1
#
_cell.length_a   1.000
_cell.length_b   1.000
_cell.length_c   1.000
_cell.angle_alpha   90.00
_cell.angle_beta   90.00
_cell.angle_gamma   90.00
#
_symmetry.space_group_name_H-M   'P 1'
#
loop_
_entity.id
_entity.type
_entity.pdbx_description
1 polymer ?
#
loop_
_entity_poly.entity_id
_entity_poly.type
_entity_poly.pdbx_seq_one_letter_code
_entity_poly.pdbx_strand_id
1 'polypeptide(L)'
;MRKLLTVGLVFVVLSFLAVPMSARPCELSEKARIYVGWEGYFYQNLLYGQVVDPSNTLDSWMVVKWSKSWSFPFGSENDPEKSWFAVHFTWYTNDLSGFFGYETRVAWNNVDEIPDASYKVEEYVKIMIIGENSKYIEKGAYPAASLGYPFPNNAYVIHQTVEVYNATTGEILFEITFVPFRAS
;
A
#
# COMPACT_ATOMS: atom_id res chain seq x y z
N MET A 1 41.79 -18.19 -16.61
CA MET A 1 41.70 -16.83 -16.00
C MET A 1 40.68 -15.88 -16.63
N ARG A 2 39.94 -16.25 -17.69
CA ARG A 2 38.92 -15.36 -18.31
C ARG A 2 37.54 -15.34 -17.62
N LYS A 3 37.18 -16.39 -16.86
CA LYS A 3 35.84 -16.52 -16.24
C LYS A 3 35.69 -15.83 -14.89
N LEU A 4 36.77 -15.61 -14.13
CA LEU A 4 36.71 -14.90 -12.84
C LEU A 4 36.53 -13.38 -13.01
N LEU A 5 37.12 -12.80 -14.05
CA LEU A 5 36.99 -11.36 -14.35
C LEU A 5 35.56 -10.97 -14.72
N THR A 6 34.79 -11.87 -15.33
CA THR A 6 33.41 -11.59 -15.73
C THR A 6 32.45 -11.57 -14.53
N VAL A 7 32.66 -12.46 -13.55
CA VAL A 7 31.80 -12.52 -12.35
C VAL A 7 32.05 -11.33 -11.43
N GLY A 8 33.31 -10.89 -11.28
CA GLY A 8 33.64 -9.70 -10.51
C GLY A 8 33.06 -8.41 -11.11
N LEU A 9 33.04 -8.29 -12.45
CA LEU A 9 32.49 -7.11 -13.12
C LEU A 9 30.96 -7.00 -12.98
N VAL A 10 30.25 -8.14 -13.01
CA VAL A 10 28.78 -8.17 -12.85
C VAL A 10 28.35 -7.75 -11.44
N PHE A 11 29.08 -8.16 -10.39
CA PHE A 11 28.79 -7.73 -9.02
C PHE A 11 29.05 -6.23 -8.78
N VAL A 12 30.10 -5.67 -9.38
CA VAL A 12 30.38 -4.24 -9.29
C VAL A 12 29.28 -3.43 -9.99
N VAL A 13 28.82 -3.84 -11.18
CA VAL A 13 27.73 -3.16 -11.88
C VAL A 13 26.39 -3.27 -11.12
N LEU A 14 26.10 -4.42 -10.49
CA LEU A 14 24.91 -4.58 -9.65
C LEU A 14 24.94 -3.69 -8.40
N SER A 15 26.11 -3.49 -7.78
CA SER A 15 26.24 -2.58 -6.63
C SER A 15 26.08 -1.09 -6.99
N PHE A 16 26.33 -0.70 -8.25
CA PHE A 16 26.04 0.66 -8.73
C PHE A 16 24.57 0.87 -9.15
N LEU A 17 23.81 -0.22 -9.37
CA LEU A 17 22.37 -0.17 -9.63
C LEU A 17 21.54 -0.25 -8.34
N ALA A 18 22.14 -0.63 -7.21
CA ALA A 18 21.56 -0.48 -5.88
C ALA A 18 21.58 1.00 -5.49
N VAL A 19 20.74 1.81 -6.15
CA VAL A 19 20.38 3.12 -5.64
C VAL A 19 19.63 2.87 -4.33
N PRO A 20 20.13 3.28 -3.16
CA PRO A 20 19.31 3.28 -1.97
C PRO A 20 18.13 4.20 -2.28
N MET A 21 16.93 3.63 -2.39
CA MET A 21 15.69 4.40 -2.38
C MET A 21 15.50 4.93 -0.95
N SER A 22 16.37 5.86 -0.56
CA SER A 22 16.07 6.77 0.53
C SER A 22 14.82 7.53 0.10
N ALA A 23 13.71 7.26 0.78
CA ALA A 23 12.48 8.03 0.66
C ALA A 23 12.76 9.47 1.11
N ARG A 24 13.31 10.28 0.20
CA ARG A 24 13.24 11.73 0.30
C ARG A 24 11.77 12.11 0.11
N PRO A 25 11.24 13.14 0.80
CA PRO A 25 9.96 13.74 0.44
C PRO A 25 10.07 14.14 -1.04
N CYS A 26 9.45 13.36 -1.92
CA CYS A 26 9.62 13.50 -3.36
C CYS A 26 8.71 14.65 -3.82
N GLU A 27 9.29 15.61 -4.53
CA GLU A 27 8.56 16.66 -5.22
C GLU A 27 7.37 16.06 -6.01
N LEU A 28 6.23 16.72 -5.89
CA LEU A 28 4.95 16.31 -6.48
C LEU A 28 5.10 16.11 -8.00
N SER A 29 4.94 14.88 -8.51
CA SER A 29 4.92 14.63 -9.95
C SER A 29 3.68 15.27 -10.61
N GLU A 30 3.80 15.71 -11.87
CA GLU A 30 2.73 16.40 -12.61
C GLU A 30 1.46 15.55 -12.85
N LYS A 31 1.47 14.23 -12.62
CA LYS A 31 0.34 13.32 -12.96
C LYS A 31 -0.33 12.64 -11.76
N ALA A 32 0.39 12.38 -10.67
CA ALA A 32 -0.14 11.74 -9.47
C ALA A 32 0.64 12.21 -8.23
N ARG A 33 -0.06 12.35 -7.11
CA ARG A 33 0.55 12.60 -5.80
C ARG A 33 1.00 11.26 -5.20
N ILE A 34 2.10 11.26 -4.44
CA ILE A 34 2.65 10.08 -3.78
C ILE A 34 3.02 10.41 -2.34
N TYR A 35 2.81 9.46 -1.44
CA TYR A 35 3.29 9.48 -0.06
C TYR A 35 3.94 8.14 0.23
N VAL A 36 5.06 8.17 0.95
CA VAL A 36 5.77 6.99 1.43
C VAL A 36 6.13 7.25 2.88
N GLY A 37 5.66 6.41 3.78
CA GLY A 37 5.88 6.61 5.21
C GLY A 37 4.98 5.75 6.08
N TRP A 38 5.05 5.99 7.39
CA TRP A 38 4.20 5.34 8.37
C TRP A 38 2.74 5.76 8.23
N GLU A 39 1.83 4.78 8.37
CA GLU A 39 0.39 5.01 8.34
C GLU A 39 -0.04 6.04 9.40
N GLY A 40 0.47 5.95 10.63
CA GLY A 40 0.16 6.90 11.69
C GLY A 40 0.61 8.32 11.37
N TYR A 41 1.73 8.50 10.66
CA TYR A 41 2.19 9.83 10.23
C TYR A 41 1.28 10.37 9.13
N PHE A 42 0.84 9.51 8.21
CA PHE A 42 -0.13 9.88 7.19
C PHE A 42 -1.40 10.43 7.85
N TYR A 43 -2.00 9.70 8.81
CA TYR A 43 -3.19 10.16 9.54
C TYR A 43 -2.97 11.44 10.34
N GLN A 44 -1.81 11.62 10.97
CA GLN A 44 -1.53 12.87 11.68
C GLN A 44 -1.42 14.06 10.73
N ASN A 45 -0.80 13.89 9.56
CA ASN A 45 -0.79 14.93 8.54
C ASN A 45 -2.21 15.24 8.03
N LEU A 46 -3.11 14.25 7.97
CA LEU A 46 -4.52 14.47 7.66
C LEU A 46 -5.24 15.31 8.72
N LEU A 47 -5.05 14.95 9.98
CA LEU A 47 -5.80 15.54 11.09
C LEU A 47 -5.25 16.90 11.53
N TYR A 48 -3.92 17.05 11.51
CA TYR A 48 -3.22 18.18 12.12
C TYR A 48 -2.35 18.97 11.16
N GLY A 49 -2.22 18.53 9.89
CA GLY A 49 -1.33 19.16 8.90
C GLY A 49 0.17 18.97 9.19
N GLN A 50 0.52 18.20 10.22
CA GLN A 50 1.89 17.89 10.62
C GLN A 50 1.91 16.59 11.45
N VAL A 51 3.10 16.00 11.60
CA VAL A 51 3.33 14.93 12.57
C VAL A 51 3.48 15.55 13.95
N VAL A 52 2.56 15.24 14.86
CA VAL A 52 2.55 15.74 16.25
C VAL A 52 3.16 14.74 17.23
N ASP A 53 3.09 13.45 16.89
CA ASP A 53 3.66 12.33 17.64
C ASP A 53 4.44 11.42 16.67
N PRO A 54 5.77 11.54 16.62
CA PRO A 54 6.61 10.71 15.77
C PRO A 54 6.76 9.27 16.30
N SER A 55 6.12 8.89 17.41
CA SER A 55 6.05 7.48 17.82
C SER A 55 4.83 6.75 17.28
N ASN A 56 3.83 7.49 16.79
CA ASN A 56 2.60 6.92 16.27
C ASN A 56 2.77 6.53 14.79
N THR A 57 3.26 5.31 14.58
CA THR A 57 3.44 4.68 13.28
C THR A 57 2.19 3.91 12.80
N LEU A 58 1.30 3.56 13.73
CA LEU A 58 0.25 2.55 13.58
C LEU A 58 0.78 1.18 13.10
N ASP A 59 2.06 0.89 13.35
CA ASP A 59 2.71 -0.40 13.09
C ASP A 59 2.60 -0.87 11.63
N SER A 60 2.40 0.06 10.69
CA SER A 60 2.32 -0.24 9.27
C SER A 60 2.99 0.83 8.41
N TRP A 61 3.74 0.36 7.42
CA TRP A 61 4.37 1.21 6.41
C TRP A 61 3.48 1.25 5.18
N MET A 62 3.34 2.42 4.56
CA MET A 62 2.50 2.56 3.38
C MET A 62 3.17 3.33 2.25
N VAL A 63 2.83 2.90 1.03
CA VAL A 63 3.02 3.66 -0.19
C VAL A 63 1.65 4.02 -0.73
N VAL A 64 1.33 5.31 -0.73
CA VAL A 64 0.05 5.82 -1.19
C VAL A 64 0.26 6.62 -2.47
N LYS A 65 -0.58 6.38 -3.48
CA LYS A 65 -0.60 7.13 -4.73
C LYS A 65 -2.02 7.49 -5.11
N TRP A 66 -2.25 8.73 -5.53
CA TRP A 66 -3.59 9.16 -5.92
C TRP A 66 -3.57 10.19 -7.05
N SER A 67 -4.67 10.22 -7.80
CA SER A 67 -4.88 11.19 -8.87
C SER A 67 -4.99 12.62 -8.32
N LYS A 68 -4.62 13.63 -9.11
CA LYS A 68 -4.77 15.06 -8.74
C LYS A 68 -6.22 15.43 -8.39
N SER A 69 -7.15 14.82 -9.11
CA SER A 69 -8.59 15.04 -9.01
C SER A 69 -9.24 14.33 -7.81
N TRP A 70 -8.49 13.51 -7.08
CA TRP A 70 -8.95 12.93 -5.83
C TRP A 70 -8.76 13.94 -4.69
N SER A 71 -9.86 14.28 -4.04
CA SER A 71 -9.91 15.09 -2.83
C SER A 71 -9.33 14.29 -1.68
N PHE A 72 -8.14 14.66 -1.24
CA PHE A 72 -7.45 13.99 -0.15
C PHE A 72 -8.16 14.25 1.19
N PRO A 73 -8.20 13.31 2.14
CA PRO A 73 -7.70 11.92 2.09
C PRO A 73 -8.58 10.90 1.38
N PHE A 74 -9.89 10.94 1.64
CA PHE A 74 -10.80 9.82 1.32
C PHE A 74 -11.66 10.06 0.09
N GLY A 75 -11.41 11.13 -0.67
CA GLY A 75 -12.22 11.52 -1.82
C GLY A 75 -13.37 12.43 -1.42
N SER A 76 -14.10 12.89 -2.42
CA SER A 76 -15.34 13.65 -2.28
C SER A 76 -16.40 13.12 -3.25
N GLU A 77 -17.67 13.23 -2.90
CA GLU A 77 -18.78 12.96 -3.83
C GLU A 77 -18.69 13.83 -5.11
N ASN A 78 -18.01 14.98 -5.03
CA ASN A 78 -17.80 15.90 -6.15
C ASN A 78 -16.55 15.59 -6.99
N ASP A 79 -15.72 14.64 -6.58
CA ASP A 79 -14.56 14.25 -7.37
C ASP A 79 -15.02 13.67 -8.71
N PRO A 80 -14.34 13.96 -9.82
CA PRO A 80 -14.76 13.47 -11.13
C PRO A 80 -14.64 11.94 -11.20
N GLU A 81 -15.47 11.32 -12.05
CA GLU A 81 -15.39 9.89 -12.31
C GLU A 81 -13.96 9.50 -12.72
N LYS A 82 -13.50 8.35 -12.21
CA LYS A 82 -12.14 7.82 -12.38
C LYS A 82 -11.06 8.54 -11.59
N SER A 83 -11.39 9.53 -10.76
CA SER A 83 -10.51 9.90 -9.64
C SER A 83 -10.21 8.64 -8.84
N TRP A 84 -8.94 8.44 -8.50
CA TRP A 84 -8.49 7.19 -7.87
C TRP A 84 -7.47 7.44 -6.77
N PHE A 85 -7.43 6.47 -5.87
CA PHE A 85 -6.53 6.36 -4.73
C PHE A 85 -6.07 4.90 -4.64
N ALA A 86 -4.78 4.68 -4.47
CA ALA A 86 -4.20 3.36 -4.29
C ALA A 86 -3.23 3.39 -3.12
N VAL A 87 -3.31 2.37 -2.29
CA VAL A 87 -2.44 2.20 -1.13
C VAL A 87 -1.87 0.80 -1.13
N HIS A 88 -0.58 0.71 -0.85
CA HIS A 88 0.10 -0.52 -0.52
C HIS A 88 0.53 -0.43 0.94
N PHE A 89 -0.02 -1.29 1.79
CA PHE A 89 0.37 -1.46 3.18
C PHE A 89 1.35 -2.61 3.34
N THR A 90 2.30 -2.43 4.25
CA THR A 90 3.14 -3.50 4.78
C THR A 90 2.98 -3.52 6.28
N TRP A 91 2.77 -4.69 6.87
CA TRP A 91 2.68 -4.87 8.32
C TRP A 91 3.03 -6.32 8.70
N TYR A 92 3.15 -6.58 10.00
CA TYR A 92 3.58 -7.87 10.53
C TYR A 92 2.58 -8.44 11.53
N THR A 93 2.47 -9.76 11.61
CA THR A 93 1.61 -10.44 12.58
C THR A 93 2.12 -11.82 12.96
N ASN A 94 1.63 -12.33 14.09
CA ASN A 94 1.76 -13.71 14.52
C ASN A 94 0.46 -14.50 14.36
N ASP A 95 -0.64 -13.85 13.96
CA ASP A 95 -1.97 -14.45 13.91
C ASP A 95 -2.68 -14.09 12.59
N LEU A 96 -2.89 -15.11 11.76
CA LEU A 96 -3.60 -15.02 10.47
C LEU A 96 -5.09 -15.39 10.58
N SER A 97 -5.60 -15.69 11.78
CA SER A 97 -6.99 -16.09 11.98
C SER A 97 -7.98 -14.93 11.75
N GLY A 98 -7.53 -13.69 11.92
CA GLY A 98 -8.23 -12.49 11.50
C GLY A 98 -7.87 -12.12 10.06
N PHE A 99 -8.77 -12.42 9.11
CA PHE A 99 -8.70 -11.77 7.81
C PHE A 99 -8.77 -10.25 8.01
N PHE A 100 -7.87 -9.51 7.35
CA PHE A 100 -7.65 -8.05 7.53
C PHE A 100 -7.10 -7.66 8.90
N GLY A 101 -6.06 -8.38 9.35
CA GLY A 101 -5.38 -8.33 10.66
C GLY A 101 -4.80 -6.99 11.13
N TYR A 102 -5.54 -5.91 11.01
CA TYR A 102 -5.32 -4.64 11.67
C TYR A 102 -5.31 -4.78 13.21
N GLU A 103 -6.08 -5.72 13.75
CA GLU A 103 -6.19 -5.94 15.21
C GLU A 103 -5.09 -6.84 15.78
N THR A 104 -4.42 -7.65 14.95
CA THR A 104 -3.41 -8.63 15.39
C THR A 104 -1.98 -8.23 15.01
N ARG A 105 -1.75 -6.95 14.69
CA ARG A 105 -0.44 -6.46 14.23
C ARG A 105 0.59 -6.52 15.35
N VAL A 106 1.81 -6.91 14.97
CA VAL A 106 3.00 -6.81 15.81
C VAL A 106 3.56 -5.39 15.67
N ALA A 107 4.05 -4.85 16.79
CA ALA A 107 4.64 -3.51 16.82
C ALA A 107 5.80 -3.38 15.82
N TRP A 108 5.79 -2.31 15.03
CA TRP A 108 6.79 -2.08 14.00
C TRP A 108 7.08 -0.59 13.81
N ASN A 109 8.30 -0.18 14.20
CA ASN A 109 8.67 1.24 14.27
C ASN A 109 9.95 1.59 13.49
N ASN A 110 10.57 0.61 12.83
CA ASN A 110 11.74 0.81 11.98
C ASN A 110 11.57 0.04 10.68
N VAL A 111 11.43 0.75 9.56
CA VAL A 111 11.19 0.15 8.24
C VAL A 111 12.35 -0.75 7.76
N ASP A 112 13.56 -0.52 8.29
CA ASP A 112 14.76 -1.26 7.94
C ASP A 112 14.95 -2.54 8.78
N GLU A 113 14.07 -2.78 9.76
CA GLU A 113 14.13 -3.94 10.65
C GLU A 113 12.84 -4.76 10.56
N ILE A 114 13.00 -6.08 10.46
CA ILE A 114 11.89 -7.03 10.56
C ILE A 114 11.61 -7.23 12.06
N PRO A 115 10.39 -6.93 12.55
CA PRO A 115 10.03 -7.16 13.94
C PRO A 115 9.90 -8.66 14.23
N ASP A 116 9.85 -9.04 15.51
CA ASP A 116 9.64 -10.44 15.94
C ASP A 116 8.21 -10.91 15.62
N ALA A 117 8.04 -11.41 14.39
CA ALA A 117 6.78 -11.83 13.82
C ALA A 117 6.96 -13.08 12.97
N SER A 118 5.89 -13.87 12.86
CA SER A 118 5.85 -15.07 12.03
C SER A 118 5.55 -14.74 10.57
N TYR A 119 4.76 -13.68 10.34
CA TYR A 119 4.24 -13.32 9.03
C TYR A 119 4.46 -11.84 8.71
N LYS A 120 4.83 -11.59 7.46
CA LYS A 120 4.75 -10.27 6.82
C LYS A 120 3.54 -10.27 5.91
N VAL A 121 2.75 -9.21 5.97
CA VAL A 121 1.58 -9.03 5.10
C VAL A 121 1.80 -7.80 4.23
N GLU A 122 1.57 -7.97 2.93
CA GLU A 122 1.53 -6.89 1.95
C GLU A 122 0.11 -6.81 1.38
N GLU A 123 -0.54 -5.65 1.55
CA GLU A 123 -1.89 -5.43 1.09
C GLU A 123 -1.95 -4.26 0.12
N TYR A 124 -2.43 -4.52 -1.10
CA TYR A 124 -2.71 -3.49 -2.09
C TYR A 124 -4.21 -3.27 -2.21
N VAL A 125 -4.65 -2.02 -2.12
CA VAL A 125 -6.04 -1.63 -2.38
C VAL A 125 -6.06 -0.49 -3.39
N LYS A 126 -6.91 -0.61 -4.40
CA LYS A 126 -7.21 0.47 -5.35
C LYS A 126 -8.68 0.85 -5.29
N ILE A 127 -8.91 2.13 -5.03
CA ILE A 127 -10.22 2.75 -4.92
C ILE A 127 -10.40 3.75 -6.07
N MET A 128 -11.62 3.82 -6.60
CA MET A 128 -11.97 4.74 -7.68
C MET A 128 -13.35 5.33 -7.45
N ILE A 129 -13.53 6.60 -7.83
CA ILE A 129 -14.84 7.23 -7.96
C ILE A 129 -15.52 6.70 -9.21
N ILE A 130 -16.71 6.12 -9.03
CA ILE A 130 -17.49 5.48 -10.08
C ILE A 130 -18.86 6.14 -10.13
N GLY A 131 -19.19 6.76 -11.27
CA GLY A 131 -20.51 7.35 -11.51
C GLY A 131 -21.54 6.31 -11.92
N GLU A 132 -21.24 5.51 -12.95
CA GLU A 132 -22.09 4.41 -13.41
C GLU A 132 -21.54 3.07 -12.86
N ASN A 133 -22.14 2.59 -11.79
CA ASN A 133 -21.57 1.53 -10.94
C ASN A 133 -21.89 0.09 -11.37
N SER A 134 -22.96 -0.15 -12.14
CA SER A 134 -23.44 -1.49 -12.51
C SER A 134 -22.35 -2.36 -13.13
N LYS A 135 -21.65 -1.88 -14.16
CA LYS A 135 -20.59 -2.63 -14.87
C LYS A 135 -19.37 -2.97 -14.02
N TYR A 136 -19.12 -2.21 -12.95
CA TYR A 136 -17.99 -2.46 -12.04
C TYR A 136 -18.41 -3.43 -10.94
N ILE A 137 -19.62 -3.26 -10.40
CA ILE A 137 -20.22 -4.17 -9.42
C ILE A 137 -20.41 -5.56 -10.01
N GLU A 138 -20.87 -5.70 -11.25
CA GLU A 138 -20.98 -6.98 -11.97
C GLU A 138 -19.64 -7.72 -12.05
N LYS A 139 -18.54 -6.98 -12.08
CA LYS A 139 -17.21 -7.56 -12.09
C LYS A 139 -16.73 -7.88 -10.67
N GLY A 140 -17.34 -7.36 -9.61
CA GLY A 140 -16.94 -7.62 -8.23
C GLY A 140 -16.31 -6.41 -7.52
N ALA A 141 -16.42 -5.22 -8.10
CA ALA A 141 -16.14 -4.00 -7.33
C ALA A 141 -17.18 -3.86 -6.21
N TYR A 142 -16.74 -3.38 -5.04
CA TYR A 142 -17.59 -3.22 -3.86
C TYR A 142 -17.36 -1.85 -3.21
N PRO A 143 -18.33 -1.33 -2.43
CA PRO A 143 -18.22 0.01 -1.86
C PRO A 143 -16.99 0.16 -0.95
N ALA A 144 -16.21 1.23 -1.14
CA ALA A 144 -15.01 1.49 -0.33
C ALA A 144 -15.33 1.77 1.15
N ALA A 145 -16.54 2.24 1.46
CA ALA A 145 -17.03 2.40 2.83
C ALA A 145 -17.04 1.09 3.63
N SER A 146 -17.05 -0.08 2.97
CA SER A 146 -16.91 -1.39 3.63
C SER A 146 -15.55 -1.60 4.30
N LEU A 147 -14.53 -0.82 3.93
CA LEU A 147 -13.21 -0.81 4.56
C LEU A 147 -13.21 -0.08 5.92
N GLY A 148 -14.35 0.49 6.36
CA GLY A 148 -14.46 1.17 7.65
C GLY A 148 -13.93 2.60 7.69
N TYR A 149 -13.53 3.16 6.54
CA TYR A 149 -13.09 4.55 6.40
C TYR A 149 -14.17 5.44 5.77
N PRO A 150 -14.14 6.77 5.98
CA PRO A 150 -15.17 7.69 5.52
C PRO A 150 -15.00 8.04 4.02
N PHE A 151 -14.89 7.02 3.17
CA PHE A 151 -14.95 7.17 1.71
C PHE A 151 -16.37 7.60 1.28
N PRO A 152 -16.52 8.41 0.22
CA PRO A 152 -17.84 8.79 -0.31
C PRO A 152 -18.57 7.56 -0.90
N ASN A 153 -19.89 7.65 -1.05
CA ASN A 153 -20.72 6.53 -1.51
C ASN A 153 -20.43 6.13 -2.97
N ASN A 154 -19.89 7.06 -3.75
CA ASN A 154 -19.46 6.82 -5.12
C ASN A 154 -18.03 6.25 -5.22
N ALA A 155 -17.32 6.01 -4.11
CA ALA A 155 -16.01 5.35 -4.11
C ALA A 155 -16.13 3.84 -3.96
N TYR A 156 -15.46 3.09 -4.84
CA TYR A 156 -15.48 1.64 -4.89
C TYR A 156 -14.07 1.07 -4.91
N VAL A 157 -13.87 -0.05 -4.20
CA VAL A 157 -12.69 -0.88 -4.36
C VAL A 157 -12.80 -1.62 -5.70
N ILE A 158 -11.82 -1.39 -6.57
CA ILE A 158 -11.76 -1.98 -7.90
C ILE A 158 -10.61 -2.96 -8.08
N HIS A 159 -9.79 -3.14 -7.04
CA HIS A 159 -8.73 -4.14 -6.95
C HIS A 159 -8.29 -4.21 -5.50
N GLN A 160 -8.22 -5.40 -4.93
CA GLN A 160 -7.51 -5.66 -3.68
C GLN A 160 -6.64 -6.92 -3.81
N THR A 161 -5.46 -6.90 -3.20
CA THR A 161 -4.57 -8.06 -3.12
C THR A 161 -3.99 -8.11 -1.72
N VAL A 162 -3.92 -9.31 -1.15
CA VAL A 162 -3.26 -9.59 0.12
C VAL A 162 -2.27 -10.72 -0.11
N GLU A 163 -1.01 -10.44 0.12
CA GLU A 163 0.09 -11.40 0.04
C GLU A 163 0.64 -11.62 1.43
N VAL A 164 0.75 -12.89 1.83
CA VAL A 164 1.29 -13.27 3.13
C VAL A 164 2.57 -14.05 2.93
N TYR A 165 3.61 -13.59 3.62
CA TYR A 165 4.95 -14.12 3.56
C TYR A 165 5.35 -14.65 4.92
N ASN A 166 6.20 -15.67 4.94
CA ASN A 166 6.98 -16.00 6.12
C ASN A 166 7.95 -14.85 6.41
N ALA A 167 7.86 -14.24 7.58
CA ALA A 167 8.63 -13.02 7.88
C ALA A 167 10.15 -13.25 7.96
N THR A 168 10.59 -14.44 8.38
CA THR A 168 12.02 -14.76 8.51
C THR A 168 12.68 -15.07 7.17
N THR A 169 12.00 -15.84 6.31
CA THR A 169 12.57 -16.35 5.05
C THR A 169 12.21 -15.48 3.84
N GLY A 170 11.12 -14.71 3.92
CA GLY A 170 10.58 -13.95 2.80
C GLY A 170 9.82 -14.80 1.78
N GLU A 171 9.61 -16.10 2.03
CA GLU A 171 8.84 -16.97 1.14
C GLU A 171 7.35 -16.61 1.17
N ILE A 172 6.72 -16.54 -0.01
CA ILE A 172 5.27 -16.36 -0.10
C ILE A 172 4.57 -17.64 0.38
N LEU A 173 3.65 -17.49 1.32
CA LEU A 173 2.83 -18.58 1.86
C LEU A 173 1.52 -18.70 1.10
N PHE A 174 0.86 -17.56 0.86
CA PHE A 174 -0.32 -17.48 0.00
C PHE A 174 -0.57 -16.05 -0.50
N GLU A 175 -1.36 -15.96 -1.55
CA GLU A 175 -1.87 -14.71 -2.13
C GLU A 175 -3.39 -14.83 -2.28
N ILE A 176 -4.10 -13.75 -1.98
CA ILE A 176 -5.52 -13.60 -2.26
C ILE A 176 -5.72 -12.32 -3.05
N THR A 177 -6.24 -12.46 -4.26
CA THR A 177 -6.53 -11.34 -5.15
C THR A 177 -8.03 -11.20 -5.32
N PHE A 178 -8.60 -10.11 -4.81
CA PHE A 178 -9.95 -9.67 -5.12
C PHE A 178 -9.89 -8.70 -6.30
N VAL A 179 -9.90 -9.26 -7.51
CA VAL A 179 -9.97 -8.49 -8.74
C VAL A 179 -11.39 -8.57 -9.26
N PRO A 180 -11.95 -7.47 -9.81
CA PRO A 180 -13.18 -7.57 -10.55
C PRO A 180 -12.97 -8.55 -11.71
N PHE A 181 -13.63 -9.72 -11.67
CA PHE A 181 -13.53 -10.80 -12.62
C PHE A 181 -13.71 -10.25 -14.04
N ARG A 182 -12.66 -10.32 -14.86
CA ARG A 182 -12.83 -10.27 -16.32
C ARG A 182 -13.41 -11.63 -16.71
N ALA A 183 -14.74 -11.75 -16.73
CA ALA A 183 -15.35 -12.75 -17.60
C ALA A 183 -14.95 -12.37 -19.03
N SER A 184 -14.11 -13.21 -19.63
CA SER A 184 -13.75 -13.18 -21.06
C SER A 184 -14.98 -13.35 -21.92
#